data_AF-A0A7S0ATZ6-F1
#
_entry.id   AF-A0A7S0ATZ6-F1
#
_cell.length_a   1.000
_cell.length_b   1.000
_cell.length_c   1.000
_cell.angle_alpha   90.00
_cell.angle_beta   90.00
_cell.angle_gamma   90.00
#
_symmetry.space_group_name_H-M   'P 1'
#
loop_
_entity.id
_entity.type
_entity.pdbx_description
1 polymer ?
#
loop_
_entity_poly.entity_id
_entity_poly.type
_entity_poly.pdbx_seq_one_letter_code
_entity_poly.pdbx_strand_id
1 'polypeptide(L)'
;GESFLSGDGCNTCRCSDTGAASCTKMACPPKEEATTMNVEKTTTMAAPCLVNGLEIQTGETYLAADGCNTCTCSGGDKPDACTLMACEPCATCDDGSETYCVGESYLSSDGCNTCSCNENGLSTCTMMACPPKEDIACTMDVFECTDGTFVNRDPTKDCAFEACPKAPKTCLVNGLEIEAGQSYTAPDGCNTCTCTDTGNAACTLMACEPCGTCDGDDGNTYCAGESFLSGDGCNTCRCSDTGAASCTKMACPPKEEATTMNVEKTTTMAAPCLVNGLEIQTGETYLAADGCNTCTCSGGDKPDACTLMACEPCATCDDGSETYCVGESYLSSDGCNTCSCSENGLSACTMMACPPVESEPENLPEVATCVVLGVEYSVGETYVAADGCNTCTCSGGDAPDACTMMACPEIPTPDDAPGPEVMKTNGDPPVEDDTTSGAISASVGLSAIVAIGSFLGAAIY
;
A
#
# COMPACT_ATOMS: atom_id res chain seq x y z
N GLY A 1 3.93 -35.03 43.56
CA GLY A 1 3.68 -33.63 44.00
C GLY A 1 2.50 -32.98 43.32
N GLU A 2 2.41 -33.10 42.00
CA GLU A 2 1.35 -32.45 41.20
C GLU A 2 0.09 -33.30 41.12
N SER A 3 -1.06 -32.63 41.02
CA SER A 3 -2.38 -33.25 40.81
C SER A 3 -2.79 -33.09 39.35
N PHE A 4 -3.29 -34.17 38.75
CA PHE A 4 -3.70 -34.23 37.34
C PHE A 4 -5.06 -34.91 37.21
N LEU A 5 -5.76 -34.67 36.09
CA LEU A 5 -7.05 -35.31 35.79
C LEU A 5 -6.83 -36.71 35.20
N SER A 6 -7.62 -37.67 35.68
CA SER A 6 -7.70 -39.02 35.14
C SER A 6 -8.33 -38.99 33.73
N GLY A 7 -8.05 -40.00 32.90
CA GLY A 7 -8.54 -40.08 31.51
C GLY A 7 -10.07 -40.18 31.37
N ASP A 8 -10.79 -40.36 32.48
CA ASP A 8 -12.26 -40.26 32.55
C ASP A 8 -12.76 -38.81 32.68
N GLY A 9 -11.86 -37.82 32.84
CA GLY A 9 -12.14 -36.38 32.81
C GLY A 9 -12.80 -35.82 34.07
N CYS A 10 -12.93 -36.62 35.13
CA CYS A 10 -13.76 -36.31 36.30
C CYS A 10 -13.12 -36.67 37.65
N ASN A 11 -12.15 -37.60 37.66
CA ASN A 11 -11.42 -37.96 38.86
C ASN A 11 -10.05 -37.28 38.88
N THR A 12 -9.64 -36.77 40.03
CA THR A 12 -8.35 -36.09 40.23
C THR A 12 -7.37 -37.03 40.89
N CYS A 13 -6.20 -37.18 40.31
CA CYS A 13 -5.12 -38.06 40.73
C CYS A 13 -3.93 -37.27 41.25
N ARG A 14 -3.20 -37.85 42.21
CA ARG A 14 -1.94 -37.31 42.72
C ARG A 14 -0.90 -38.42 42.79
N CYS A 15 0.29 -38.14 42.24
CA CYS A 15 1.42 -39.06 42.33
C CYS A 15 2.19 -38.89 43.63
N SER A 16 2.44 -40.02 44.29
CA SER A 16 3.41 -40.15 45.37
C SER A 16 4.84 -40.22 44.83
N ASP A 17 5.82 -40.00 45.71
CA ASP A 17 7.23 -39.93 45.34
C ASP A 17 7.82 -41.30 44.94
N THR A 18 7.06 -42.38 45.11
CA THR A 18 7.39 -43.73 44.61
C THR A 18 6.79 -44.04 43.23
N GLY A 19 6.14 -43.06 42.59
CA GLY A 19 5.52 -43.20 41.27
C GLY A 19 4.12 -43.82 41.27
N ALA A 20 3.56 -44.13 42.44
CA ALA A 20 2.19 -44.63 42.56
C ALA A 20 1.19 -43.46 42.58
N ALA A 21 0.19 -43.51 41.70
CA ALA A 21 -0.90 -42.54 41.64
C ALA A 21 -2.07 -42.95 42.54
N SER A 22 -2.57 -42.01 43.35
CA SER A 22 -3.79 -42.15 44.14
C SER A 22 -4.84 -41.17 43.62
N CYS A 23 -6.04 -41.65 43.30
CA CYS A 23 -7.09 -40.86 42.66
C CYS A 23 -8.35 -40.78 43.51
N THR A 24 -9.09 -39.67 43.39
CA THR A 24 -10.47 -39.60 43.87
C THR A 24 -11.32 -40.61 43.10
N LYS A 25 -12.32 -41.19 43.77
CA LYS A 25 -13.17 -42.25 43.20
C LYS A 25 -14.62 -41.80 43.26
N MET A 26 -14.95 -40.83 42.41
CA MET A 26 -16.31 -40.37 42.23
C MET A 26 -16.96 -41.10 41.05
N ALA A 27 -18.26 -41.37 41.16
CA ALA A 27 -19.04 -41.91 40.06
C ALA A 27 -19.22 -40.80 39.02
N CYS A 28 -18.56 -40.94 37.88
CA CYS A 28 -18.62 -39.93 36.83
C CYS A 28 -19.93 -40.04 36.03
N PRO A 29 -20.54 -38.92 35.64
CA PRO A 29 -21.73 -38.94 34.81
C PRO A 29 -21.44 -39.67 33.50
N PRO A 30 -22.40 -40.45 32.97
CA PRO A 30 -22.20 -41.22 31.74
C PRO A 30 -21.89 -40.25 30.60
N LYS A 31 -20.79 -40.52 29.90
CA LYS A 31 -20.41 -39.82 28.67
C LYS A 31 -21.50 -40.13 27.65
N GLU A 32 -22.29 -39.15 27.25
CA GLU A 32 -23.35 -39.36 26.25
C GLU A 32 -22.70 -39.78 24.92
N GLU A 33 -22.86 -41.05 24.58
CA GLU A 33 -22.61 -41.53 23.22
C GLU A 33 -23.71 -40.98 22.32
N ALA A 34 -23.30 -40.23 21.30
CA ALA A 34 -24.19 -39.65 20.30
C ALA A 34 -24.88 -40.77 19.51
N THR A 35 -26.12 -41.10 19.88
CA THR A 35 -27.04 -41.84 19.00
C THR A 35 -27.83 -40.86 18.14
N THR A 36 -27.66 -40.99 16.83
CA THR A 36 -28.40 -40.30 15.78
C THR A 36 -29.91 -40.54 15.88
N MET A 37 -30.68 -39.47 16.16
CA MET A 37 -32.05 -39.32 15.68
C MET A 37 -32.30 -37.86 15.31
N ASN A 38 -32.76 -37.64 14.08
CA ASN A 38 -33.15 -36.35 13.52
C ASN A 38 -34.26 -35.71 14.36
N VAL A 39 -33.88 -34.66 15.10
CA VAL A 39 -34.76 -33.54 15.42
C VAL A 39 -33.95 -32.30 15.07
N GLU A 40 -34.37 -31.57 14.05
CA GLU A 40 -33.81 -30.26 13.71
C GLU A 40 -34.07 -29.30 14.88
N LYS A 41 -33.13 -29.27 15.83
CA LYS A 41 -32.97 -28.20 16.79
C LYS A 41 -31.65 -27.54 16.43
N THR A 42 -31.73 -26.45 15.69
CA THR A 42 -30.63 -25.52 15.44
C THR A 42 -30.16 -24.96 16.79
N THR A 43 -29.26 -25.70 17.44
CA THR A 43 -28.44 -25.15 18.51
C THR A 43 -27.32 -24.41 17.80
N THR A 44 -27.50 -23.10 17.60
CA THR A 44 -26.44 -22.21 17.19
C THR A 44 -25.33 -22.31 18.25
N MET A 45 -24.22 -22.97 17.91
CA MET A 45 -23.01 -22.85 18.73
C MET A 45 -22.63 -21.37 18.75
N ALA A 46 -22.38 -20.81 19.92
CA ALA A 46 -21.90 -19.44 20.01
C ALA A 46 -20.57 -19.34 19.27
N ALA A 47 -20.37 -18.27 18.50
CA ALA A 47 -19.16 -18.07 17.71
C ALA A 47 -17.94 -17.95 18.65
N PRO A 48 -16.77 -18.50 18.26
CA PRO A 48 -15.53 -18.33 19.02
C PRO A 48 -15.11 -16.85 19.07
N CYS A 49 -14.33 -16.48 20.07
CA CYS A 49 -13.74 -15.15 20.17
C CYS A 49 -12.40 -15.15 19.42
N LEU A 50 -12.11 -14.07 18.68
CA LEU A 50 -10.81 -13.88 18.05
C LEU A 50 -9.97 -12.95 18.93
N VAL A 51 -8.93 -13.48 19.57
CA VAL A 51 -8.05 -12.74 20.48
C VAL A 51 -6.62 -12.85 19.97
N ASN A 52 -6.01 -11.73 19.56
CA ASN A 52 -4.65 -11.69 19.01
C ASN A 52 -4.39 -12.70 17.87
N GLY A 53 -5.40 -12.91 17.00
CA GLY A 53 -5.33 -13.86 15.90
C GLY A 53 -5.52 -15.34 16.30
N LEU A 54 -5.75 -15.64 17.59
CA LEU A 54 -6.07 -16.97 18.08
C LEU A 54 -7.59 -17.12 18.28
N GLU A 55 -8.16 -18.25 17.85
CA GLU A 55 -9.57 -18.58 18.10
C GLU A 55 -9.73 -19.22 19.49
N ILE A 56 -10.43 -18.51 20.38
CA ILE A 56 -10.78 -18.97 21.74
C ILE A 56 -12.21 -19.47 21.74
N GLN A 57 -12.45 -20.68 22.26
CA GLN A 57 -13.80 -21.24 22.29
C GLN A 57 -14.66 -20.56 23.36
N THR A 58 -15.97 -20.44 23.10
CA THR A 58 -16.89 -19.84 24.07
C THR A 58 -16.83 -20.57 25.42
N GLY A 59 -16.60 -19.81 26.49
CA GLY A 59 -16.43 -20.31 27.85
C GLY A 59 -14.98 -20.55 28.27
N GLU A 60 -14.01 -20.46 27.35
CA GLU A 60 -12.59 -20.53 27.69
C GLU A 60 -12.08 -19.19 28.24
N THR A 61 -11.09 -19.27 29.12
CA THR A 61 -10.45 -18.12 29.74
C THR A 61 -9.09 -17.82 29.11
N TYR A 62 -8.78 -16.55 28.91
CA TYR A 62 -7.50 -16.08 28.38
C TYR A 62 -6.99 -14.86 29.16
N LEU A 63 -5.68 -14.57 29.06
CA LEU A 63 -5.07 -13.39 29.66
C LEU A 63 -5.31 -12.17 28.76
N ALA A 64 -5.84 -11.10 29.32
CA ALA A 64 -6.10 -9.85 28.61
C ALA A 64 -4.79 -9.17 28.19
N ALA A 65 -4.88 -8.25 27.21
CA ALA A 65 -3.73 -7.51 26.70
C ALA A 65 -3.00 -6.66 27.75
N ASP A 66 -3.67 -6.36 28.87
CA ASP A 66 -3.07 -5.68 30.02
C ASP A 66 -2.15 -6.58 30.88
N GLY A 67 -2.04 -7.87 30.55
CA GLY A 67 -1.11 -8.82 31.17
C GLY A 67 -1.50 -9.30 32.57
N CYS A 68 -2.68 -8.93 33.07
CA CYS A 68 -3.07 -9.13 34.47
C CYS A 68 -4.54 -9.53 34.63
N ASN A 69 -5.44 -9.04 33.78
CA ASN A 69 -6.84 -9.40 33.85
C ASN A 69 -7.09 -10.69 33.08
N THR A 70 -7.94 -11.55 33.63
CA THR A 70 -8.37 -12.78 32.95
C THR A 70 -9.75 -12.55 32.37
N CYS A 71 -9.90 -12.82 31.08
CA CYS A 71 -11.16 -12.70 30.33
C CYS A 71 -11.74 -14.08 30.04
N THR A 72 -13.07 -14.18 29.99
CA THR A 72 -13.80 -15.37 29.56
C THR A 72 -14.52 -15.07 28.25
N CYS A 73 -14.23 -15.86 27.21
CA CYS A 73 -14.84 -15.74 25.90
C CYS A 73 -16.36 -15.94 25.98
N SER A 74 -17.13 -14.92 25.64
CA SER A 74 -18.59 -14.91 25.76
C SER A 74 -19.30 -15.28 24.44
N GLY A 75 -18.58 -15.19 23.33
CA GLY A 75 -18.99 -15.61 21.99
C GLY A 75 -20.01 -14.71 21.28
N GLY A 76 -19.84 -14.57 19.96
CA GLY A 76 -20.60 -13.61 19.13
C GLY A 76 -20.30 -12.15 19.48
N ASP A 77 -21.27 -11.25 19.31
CA ASP A 77 -21.10 -9.80 19.55
C ASP A 77 -21.16 -9.38 21.03
N LYS A 78 -21.09 -10.34 21.98
CA LYS A 78 -21.13 -10.01 23.40
C LYS A 78 -19.73 -9.68 23.91
N PRO A 79 -19.57 -8.61 24.72
CA PRO A 79 -18.28 -8.31 25.33
C PRO A 79 -17.86 -9.44 26.27
N ASP A 80 -16.58 -9.78 26.24
CA ASP A 80 -16.01 -10.82 27.09
C ASP A 80 -16.05 -10.40 28.57
N ALA A 81 -16.26 -11.38 29.44
CA ALA A 81 -16.33 -11.15 30.87
C ALA A 81 -14.92 -11.18 31.46
N CYS A 82 -14.35 -10.01 31.71
CA CYS A 82 -13.00 -9.87 32.27
C CYS A 82 -13.02 -9.53 33.76
N THR A 83 -11.99 -9.97 34.48
CA THR A 83 -11.69 -9.42 35.81
C THR A 83 -11.36 -7.93 35.68
N LEU A 84 -11.71 -7.14 36.69
CA LEU A 84 -11.36 -5.72 36.77
C LEU A 84 -10.42 -5.53 37.95
N MET A 85 -9.20 -6.03 37.79
CA MET A 85 -8.11 -5.77 38.71
C MET A 85 -7.44 -4.45 38.29
N ALA A 86 -7.14 -3.61 39.27
CA ALA A 86 -6.26 -2.46 39.04
C ALA A 86 -4.85 -3.03 38.81
N CYS A 87 -4.44 -3.05 37.55
CA CYS A 87 -3.13 -3.54 37.17
C CYS A 87 -2.14 -2.41 37.34
N GLU A 88 -1.31 -2.48 38.38
CA GLU A 88 -0.12 -1.66 38.42
C GLU A 88 0.80 -2.12 37.29
N PRO A 89 1.42 -1.19 36.54
CA PRO A 89 2.48 -1.57 35.62
C PRO A 89 3.51 -2.35 36.44
N CYS A 90 3.69 -3.63 36.10
CA CYS A 90 4.72 -4.44 36.76
C CYS A 90 6.06 -3.72 36.55
N ALA A 91 6.94 -3.74 37.55
CA ALA A 91 8.32 -3.34 37.29
C ALA A 91 8.85 -4.25 36.16
N THR A 92 9.57 -3.67 35.21
CA THR A 92 10.00 -4.37 34.00
C THR A 92 11.52 -4.47 33.91
N CYS A 93 11.98 -5.54 33.28
CA CYS A 93 13.32 -5.66 32.74
C CYS A 93 13.22 -5.51 31.21
N ASP A 94 14.11 -4.72 30.63
CA ASP A 94 14.29 -4.60 29.18
C ASP A 94 15.61 -5.26 28.79
N ASP A 95 15.55 -6.22 27.87
CA ASP A 95 16.74 -6.91 27.35
C ASP A 95 17.21 -6.36 25.99
N GLY A 96 16.59 -5.27 25.52
CA GLY A 96 16.86 -4.60 24.25
C GLY A 96 16.00 -5.11 23.08
N SER A 97 15.16 -6.14 23.30
CA SER A 97 14.24 -6.66 22.28
C SER A 97 12.79 -6.76 22.76
N GLU A 98 12.59 -7.10 24.03
CA GLU A 98 11.27 -7.23 24.66
C GLU A 98 11.29 -6.79 26.14
N THR A 99 10.12 -6.58 26.70
CA THR A 99 9.93 -6.12 28.09
C THR A 99 9.32 -7.24 28.95
N TYR A 100 9.96 -7.58 30.06
CA TYR A 100 9.59 -8.71 30.93
C TYR A 100 9.22 -8.25 32.34
N CYS A 101 8.21 -8.87 32.96
CA CYS A 101 7.81 -8.52 34.32
C CYS A 101 8.78 -9.09 35.37
N VAL A 102 8.90 -8.40 36.51
CA VAL A 102 9.57 -8.93 37.71
C VAL A 102 9.04 -10.32 38.09
N GLY A 103 9.95 -11.27 38.27
CA GLY A 103 9.67 -12.66 38.61
C GLY A 103 9.64 -13.60 37.40
N GLU A 104 9.59 -13.07 36.17
CA GLU A 104 9.61 -13.88 34.96
C GLU A 104 11.01 -14.42 34.66
N SER A 105 11.03 -15.58 34.00
CA SER A 105 12.24 -16.13 33.39
C SER A 105 12.01 -16.28 31.90
N TYR A 106 12.94 -15.79 31.09
CA TYR A 106 12.83 -15.68 29.64
C TYR A 106 14.13 -16.08 28.93
N LEU A 107 14.07 -16.32 27.63
CA LEU A 107 15.24 -16.61 26.79
C LEU A 107 15.85 -15.29 26.32
N SER A 108 17.14 -15.11 26.53
CA SER A 108 17.90 -13.92 26.11
C SER A 108 17.94 -13.81 24.58
N SER A 109 18.10 -12.60 24.06
CA SER A 109 18.31 -12.28 22.65
C SER A 109 19.47 -13.03 21.97
N ASP A 110 20.43 -13.57 22.74
CA ASP A 110 21.47 -14.46 22.22
C ASP A 110 20.94 -15.84 21.77
N GLY A 111 19.69 -16.18 22.10
CA GLY A 111 18.98 -17.38 21.69
C GLY A 111 19.36 -18.64 22.46
N CYS A 112 20.18 -18.55 23.52
CA CYS A 112 20.58 -19.74 24.28
C CYS A 112 20.64 -19.56 25.81
N ASN A 113 20.81 -18.33 26.31
CA ASN A 113 20.86 -18.07 27.74
C ASN A 113 19.48 -17.76 28.32
N THR A 114 19.22 -18.19 29.55
CA THR A 114 17.97 -17.89 30.26
C THR A 114 18.20 -16.79 31.26
N CYS A 115 17.37 -15.75 31.24
CA CYS A 115 17.37 -14.62 32.14
C CYS A 115 16.21 -14.70 33.13
N SER A 116 16.40 -14.14 34.32
CA SER A 116 15.33 -13.93 35.30
C SER A 116 15.29 -12.46 35.70
N CYS A 117 14.11 -11.85 35.65
CA CYS A 117 13.90 -10.46 36.03
C CYS A 117 13.66 -10.34 37.54
N ASN A 118 14.48 -9.55 38.24
CA ASN A 118 14.36 -9.38 39.69
C ASN A 118 13.62 -8.10 40.09
N GLU A 119 13.23 -7.99 41.36
CA GLU A 119 12.44 -6.87 41.91
C GLU A 119 13.05 -5.47 41.72
N ASN A 120 14.33 -5.38 41.37
CA ASN A 120 15.01 -4.12 41.07
C ASN A 120 15.05 -3.78 39.57
N GLY A 121 14.31 -4.51 38.73
CA GLY A 121 14.31 -4.33 37.27
C GLY A 121 15.61 -4.77 36.59
N LEU A 122 16.39 -5.64 37.24
CA LEU A 122 17.65 -6.15 36.71
C LEU A 122 17.52 -7.63 36.30
N SER A 123 17.96 -7.92 35.08
CA SER A 123 18.03 -9.28 34.54
C SER A 123 19.28 -10.01 35.01
N THR A 124 19.11 -11.19 35.59
CA THR A 124 20.22 -12.11 35.87
C THR A 124 20.14 -13.29 34.90
N CYS A 125 21.13 -13.42 34.02
CA CYS A 125 21.14 -14.44 32.97
C CYS A 125 22.17 -15.55 33.24
N THR A 126 21.90 -16.73 32.69
CA THR A 126 22.91 -17.78 32.57
C THR A 126 24.02 -17.31 31.64
N MET A 127 25.22 -17.85 31.83
CA MET A 127 26.40 -17.53 31.00
C MET A 127 26.92 -18.81 30.34
N MET A 128 26.07 -19.41 29.50
CA MET A 128 26.43 -20.55 28.66
C MET A 128 27.04 -20.02 27.36
N ALA A 129 28.06 -20.72 26.86
CA ALA A 129 28.59 -20.45 25.53
C ALA A 129 27.56 -20.90 24.49
N CYS A 130 26.95 -19.93 23.80
CA CYS A 130 26.01 -20.25 22.73
C CYS A 130 26.74 -20.91 21.56
N PRO A 131 26.13 -21.93 20.93
CA PRO A 131 26.63 -22.46 19.66
C PRO A 131 26.77 -21.32 18.64
N PRO A 132 27.78 -21.36 17.76
CA PRO A 132 27.82 -20.42 16.65
C PRO A 132 26.55 -20.58 15.83
N LYS A 133 25.78 -19.50 15.64
CA LYS A 133 24.73 -19.46 14.63
C LYS A 133 25.42 -19.75 13.29
N GLU A 134 25.09 -20.87 12.66
CA GLU A 134 25.59 -21.12 11.31
C GLU A 134 24.97 -20.06 10.41
N ASP A 135 25.79 -19.20 9.83
CA ASP A 135 25.35 -18.18 8.89
C ASP A 135 24.84 -18.90 7.63
N ILE A 136 23.53 -19.10 7.55
CA ILE A 136 22.86 -19.61 6.37
C ILE A 136 22.94 -18.52 5.31
N ALA A 137 23.89 -18.64 4.39
CA ALA A 137 23.98 -17.79 3.22
C ALA A 137 23.10 -18.33 2.10
N CYS A 138 22.08 -17.56 1.71
CA CYS A 138 21.22 -17.90 0.59
C CYS A 138 21.80 -17.42 -0.74
N THR A 139 21.34 -18.02 -1.83
CA THR A 139 21.63 -17.53 -3.18
C THR A 139 20.84 -16.23 -3.44
N MET A 140 21.41 -15.32 -4.25
CA MET A 140 20.84 -14.00 -4.56
C MET A 140 19.85 -14.04 -5.74
N ASP A 141 19.23 -15.19 -6.00
CA ASP A 141 18.20 -15.31 -7.01
C ASP A 141 16.87 -14.71 -6.51
N VAL A 142 16.15 -14.07 -7.45
CA VAL A 142 14.86 -13.43 -7.22
C VAL A 142 13.73 -14.23 -7.86
N PHE A 143 12.55 -14.20 -7.25
CA PHE A 143 11.33 -14.80 -7.80
C PHE A 143 10.34 -13.70 -8.20
N GLU A 144 9.88 -13.71 -9.45
CA GLU A 144 8.86 -12.79 -9.95
C GLU A 144 7.45 -13.31 -9.61
N CYS A 145 6.70 -12.49 -8.89
CA CYS A 145 5.32 -12.73 -8.51
C CYS A 145 4.35 -12.42 -9.66
N THR A 146 3.12 -12.92 -9.56
CA THR A 146 2.09 -12.74 -10.61
C THR A 146 1.63 -11.30 -10.81
N ASP A 147 1.90 -10.43 -9.83
CA ASP A 147 1.65 -8.99 -9.88
C ASP A 147 2.85 -8.20 -10.45
N GLY A 148 3.94 -8.88 -10.84
CA GLY A 148 5.16 -8.26 -11.36
C GLY A 148 6.15 -7.80 -10.29
N THR A 149 5.86 -8.03 -9.00
CA THR A 149 6.82 -7.77 -7.91
C THR A 149 7.87 -8.88 -7.81
N PHE A 150 8.97 -8.64 -7.09
CA PHE A 150 10.05 -9.62 -6.90
C PHE A 150 10.27 -9.91 -5.42
N VAL A 151 10.44 -11.18 -5.07
CA VAL A 151 10.75 -11.64 -3.70
C VAL A 151 12.10 -12.37 -3.64
N ASN A 152 12.77 -12.25 -2.50
CA ASN A 152 14.09 -12.85 -2.24
C ASN A 152 13.97 -14.12 -1.38
N ARG A 153 15.10 -14.80 -1.17
CA ARG A 153 15.22 -15.91 -0.21
C ARG A 153 15.38 -15.40 1.22
N ASP A 154 14.73 -16.08 2.15
CA ASP A 154 14.78 -15.77 3.58
C ASP A 154 15.70 -16.78 4.32
N PRO A 155 16.85 -16.35 4.86
CA PRO A 155 17.77 -17.20 5.64
C PRO A 155 17.13 -17.85 6.87
N THR A 156 16.09 -17.23 7.44
CA THR A 156 15.37 -17.76 8.60
C THR A 156 14.36 -18.85 8.23
N LYS A 157 14.01 -18.95 6.94
CA LYS A 157 13.10 -19.97 6.38
C LYS A 157 13.83 -20.94 5.46
N ASP A 158 15.03 -21.36 5.84
CA ASP A 158 15.84 -22.34 5.09
C ASP A 158 16.02 -21.96 3.61
N CYS A 159 16.28 -20.67 3.37
CA CYS A 159 16.41 -20.07 2.05
C CYS A 159 15.20 -20.27 1.11
N ALA A 160 14.01 -20.48 1.66
CA ALA A 160 12.76 -20.39 0.90
C ALA A 160 12.53 -18.97 0.40
N PHE A 161 11.88 -18.81 -0.75
CA PHE A 161 11.40 -17.49 -1.20
C PHE A 161 10.35 -16.96 -0.23
N GLU A 162 10.36 -15.65 -0.01
CA GLU A 162 9.26 -14.98 0.70
C GLU A 162 7.93 -15.15 -0.05
N ALA A 163 6.82 -15.07 0.69
CA ALA A 163 5.51 -15.13 0.08
C ALA A 163 5.28 -13.90 -0.79
N CYS A 164 4.74 -14.09 -1.99
CA CYS A 164 4.34 -12.97 -2.83
C CYS A 164 3.35 -12.05 -2.11
N PRO A 165 3.44 -10.72 -2.32
CA PRO A 165 2.45 -9.78 -1.84
C PRO A 165 1.07 -10.25 -2.27
N LYS A 166 0.13 -10.29 -1.32
CA LYS A 166 -1.26 -10.52 -1.66
C LYS A 166 -1.72 -9.21 -2.32
N ALA A 167 -1.88 -9.21 -3.64
CA ALA A 167 -2.29 -8.02 -4.37
C ALA A 167 -3.45 -7.31 -3.63
N PRO A 168 -3.34 -6.01 -3.34
CA PRO A 168 -4.47 -5.27 -2.81
C PRO A 168 -5.58 -5.37 -3.85
N LYS A 169 -6.73 -5.89 -3.42
CA LYS A 169 -7.87 -6.13 -4.30
C LYS A 169 -8.64 -4.83 -4.43
N THR A 170 -8.08 -3.89 -5.17
CA THR A 170 -8.71 -2.59 -5.42
C THR A 170 -9.61 -2.64 -6.64
N CYS A 171 -10.58 -1.73 -6.70
CA CYS A 171 -11.40 -1.46 -7.86
C CYS A 171 -10.96 -0.13 -8.47
N LEU A 172 -10.65 -0.11 -9.76
CA LEU A 172 -10.36 1.14 -10.47
C LEU A 172 -11.66 1.82 -10.91
N VAL A 173 -11.97 2.98 -10.33
CA VAL A 173 -13.19 3.75 -10.61
C VAL A 173 -12.81 5.16 -11.01
N ASN A 174 -13.04 5.55 -12.27
CA ASN A 174 -12.71 6.88 -12.80
C ASN A 174 -11.25 7.32 -12.54
N GLY A 175 -10.31 6.37 -12.50
CA GLY A 175 -8.90 6.64 -12.23
C GLY A 175 -8.50 6.67 -10.74
N LEU A 176 -9.46 6.52 -9.82
CA LEU A 176 -9.20 6.27 -8.40
C LEU A 176 -9.14 4.78 -8.09
N GLU A 177 -8.23 4.39 -7.21
CA GLU A 177 -8.19 3.06 -6.61
C GLU A 177 -9.06 3.03 -5.34
N ILE A 178 -10.05 2.15 -5.32
CA ILE A 178 -10.98 1.94 -4.21
C ILE A 178 -10.64 0.61 -3.53
N GLU A 179 -10.41 0.61 -2.22
CA GLU A 179 -10.05 -0.60 -1.47
C GLU A 179 -11.21 -1.59 -1.34
N ALA A 180 -10.87 -2.88 -1.19
CA ALA A 180 -11.88 -3.91 -0.93
C ALA A 180 -12.69 -3.58 0.33
N GLY A 181 -14.02 -3.67 0.22
CA GLY A 181 -14.98 -3.32 1.27
C GLY A 181 -15.46 -1.87 1.24
N GLN A 182 -14.78 -0.96 0.54
CA GLN A 182 -15.25 0.42 0.39
C GLN A 182 -16.45 0.51 -0.56
N SER A 183 -17.37 1.42 -0.24
CA SER A 183 -18.55 1.70 -1.08
C SER A 183 -18.44 3.08 -1.73
N TYR A 184 -18.92 3.19 -2.97
CA TYR A 184 -18.87 4.40 -3.77
C TYR A 184 -20.14 4.56 -4.61
N THR A 185 -20.47 5.80 -4.99
CA THR A 185 -21.58 6.08 -5.91
C THR A 185 -21.19 5.68 -7.33
N ALA A 186 -22.01 4.87 -7.97
CA ALA A 186 -21.79 4.41 -9.34
C ALA A 186 -21.79 5.59 -10.33
N PRO A 187 -21.15 5.45 -11.50
CA PRO A 187 -21.11 6.50 -12.53
C PRO A 187 -22.49 6.94 -13.05
N ASP A 188 -23.55 6.16 -12.78
CA ASP A 188 -24.93 6.52 -13.10
C ASP A 188 -25.58 7.50 -12.09
N GLY A 189 -24.84 7.88 -11.04
CA GLY A 189 -25.24 8.90 -10.08
C GLY A 189 -26.30 8.48 -9.06
N CYS A 190 -26.78 7.23 -9.10
CA CYS A 190 -27.83 6.77 -8.18
C CYS A 190 -27.58 5.40 -7.56
N ASN A 191 -26.88 4.51 -8.26
CA ASN A 191 -26.55 3.21 -7.71
C ASN A 191 -25.34 3.32 -6.79
N THR A 192 -25.27 2.43 -5.81
CA THR A 192 -24.13 2.32 -4.90
C THR A 192 -23.42 1.02 -5.20
N CYS A 193 -22.10 1.10 -5.38
CA CYS A 193 -21.22 -0.03 -5.59
C CYS A 193 -20.35 -0.27 -4.36
N THR A 194 -20.06 -1.53 -4.08
CA THR A 194 -19.05 -1.93 -3.09
C THR A 194 -17.94 -2.67 -3.80
N CYS A 195 -16.68 -2.29 -3.57
CA CYS A 195 -15.56 -3.03 -4.09
C CYS A 195 -15.43 -4.36 -3.34
N THR A 196 -15.47 -5.47 -4.06
CA THR A 196 -15.36 -6.80 -3.45
C THR A 196 -13.91 -7.22 -3.29
N ASP A 197 -13.66 -8.20 -2.42
CA ASP A 197 -12.38 -8.90 -2.28
C ASP A 197 -11.95 -9.66 -3.55
N THR A 198 -12.60 -9.47 -4.70
CA THR A 198 -12.16 -10.01 -5.99
C THR A 198 -11.71 -8.91 -6.96
N GLY A 199 -11.70 -7.64 -6.53
CA GLY A 199 -11.43 -6.47 -7.39
C GLY A 199 -12.59 -6.12 -8.31
N ASN A 200 -13.77 -6.72 -8.09
CA ASN A 200 -14.98 -6.43 -8.86
C ASN A 200 -15.94 -5.56 -8.05
N ALA A 201 -16.68 -4.69 -8.73
CA ALA A 201 -17.75 -3.90 -8.14
C ALA A 201 -19.05 -4.71 -8.03
N ALA A 202 -19.63 -4.77 -6.83
CA ALA A 202 -20.99 -5.24 -6.60
C ALA A 202 -21.91 -4.03 -6.40
N CYS A 203 -22.76 -3.74 -7.40
CA CYS A 203 -23.60 -2.54 -7.41
C CYS A 203 -25.07 -2.84 -7.16
N THR A 204 -25.78 -1.89 -6.54
CA THR A 204 -27.24 -1.89 -6.55
C THR A 204 -27.76 -1.72 -7.97
N LEU A 205 -28.97 -2.24 -8.24
CA LEU A 205 -29.65 -2.12 -9.53
C LEU A 205 -31.00 -1.44 -9.33
N MET A 206 -30.95 -0.19 -8.87
CA MET A 206 -32.12 0.68 -8.82
C MET A 206 -32.29 1.35 -10.17
N ALA A 207 -33.54 1.47 -10.61
CA ALA A 207 -33.84 2.30 -11.77
C ALA A 207 -33.57 3.74 -11.38
N CYS A 208 -32.48 4.32 -11.89
CA CYS A 208 -32.20 5.74 -11.71
C CYS A 208 -33.33 6.52 -12.40
N GLU A 209 -34.13 7.23 -11.60
CA GLU A 209 -35.06 8.20 -12.13
C GLU A 209 -34.22 9.29 -12.82
N PRO A 210 -34.51 9.68 -14.07
CA PRO A 210 -33.75 10.71 -14.74
C PRO A 210 -33.77 11.96 -13.84
N CYS A 211 -32.58 12.33 -13.36
CA CYS A 211 -32.39 13.55 -12.59
C CYS A 211 -32.98 14.73 -13.39
N GLY A 212 -33.51 15.74 -12.70
CA GLY A 212 -33.80 17.00 -13.39
C GLY A 212 -32.50 17.49 -14.04
N THR A 213 -32.53 17.87 -15.31
CA THR A 213 -31.32 18.29 -16.03
C THR A 213 -31.33 19.77 -16.36
N CYS A 214 -30.14 20.35 -16.51
CA CYS A 214 -29.94 21.64 -17.13
C CYS A 214 -28.89 21.55 -18.24
N ASP A 215 -29.03 22.38 -19.26
CA ASP A 215 -28.01 22.52 -20.30
C ASP A 215 -26.98 23.58 -19.84
N GLY A 216 -25.72 23.19 -19.87
CA GLY A 216 -24.58 24.08 -19.65
C GLY A 216 -24.35 25.01 -20.84
N ASP A 217 -23.63 26.09 -20.60
CA ASP A 217 -23.22 27.03 -21.65
C ASP A 217 -22.04 26.52 -22.49
N ASP A 218 -21.44 25.40 -22.08
CA ASP A 218 -20.47 24.59 -22.81
C ASP A 218 -21.11 23.63 -23.83
N GLY A 219 -22.45 23.51 -23.81
CA GLY A 219 -23.22 22.64 -24.70
C GLY A 219 -23.45 21.22 -24.18
N ASN A 220 -23.06 20.92 -22.95
CA ASN A 220 -23.31 19.63 -22.30
C ASN A 220 -24.54 19.68 -21.39
N THR A 221 -25.10 18.53 -21.04
CA THR A 221 -26.27 18.42 -20.13
C THR A 221 -25.83 17.83 -18.79
N TYR A 222 -26.27 18.46 -17.69
CA TYR A 222 -25.87 18.14 -16.32
C TYR A 222 -27.06 17.77 -15.44
N CYS A 223 -26.85 16.92 -14.44
CA CYS A 223 -27.85 16.59 -13.43
C CYS A 223 -28.00 17.72 -12.40
N ALA A 224 -29.21 17.91 -11.90
CA ALA A 224 -29.49 18.84 -10.82
C ALA A 224 -28.62 18.53 -9.59
N GLY A 225 -27.98 19.57 -9.07
CA GLY A 225 -26.98 19.48 -8.00
C GLY A 225 -25.53 19.50 -8.48
N GLU A 226 -25.25 19.05 -9.72
CA GLU A 226 -23.89 19.01 -10.26
C GLU A 226 -23.28 20.39 -10.45
N SER A 227 -21.98 20.47 -10.22
CA SER A 227 -21.16 21.65 -10.52
C SER A 227 -20.22 21.34 -11.69
N PHE A 228 -20.06 22.27 -12.62
CA PHE A 228 -19.32 22.08 -13.86
C PHE A 228 -18.64 23.37 -14.32
N LEU A 229 -17.65 23.27 -15.21
CA LEU A 229 -16.94 24.41 -15.77
C LEU A 229 -17.72 25.01 -16.95
N SER A 230 -17.88 26.34 -16.95
CA SER A 230 -18.52 27.09 -18.03
C SER A 230 -17.72 27.00 -19.33
N GLY A 231 -18.40 27.13 -20.47
CA GLY A 231 -17.78 27.14 -21.80
C GLY A 231 -16.77 28.27 -22.02
N ASP A 232 -16.74 29.28 -21.15
CA ASP A 232 -15.71 30.32 -21.14
C ASP A 232 -14.37 29.86 -20.56
N GLY A 233 -14.32 28.70 -19.90
CA GLY A 233 -13.13 28.06 -19.38
C GLY A 233 -12.64 28.60 -18.04
N CYS A 234 -13.40 29.45 -17.34
CA CYS A 234 -13.00 29.96 -16.03
C CYS A 234 -14.14 30.09 -15.01
N ASN A 235 -15.39 30.26 -15.46
CA ASN A 235 -16.53 30.33 -14.56
C ASN A 235 -17.01 28.93 -14.17
N THR A 236 -17.54 28.76 -12.97
CA THR A 236 -18.13 27.50 -12.49
C THR A 236 -19.62 27.65 -12.42
N CYS A 237 -20.34 26.69 -12.98
CA CYS A 237 -21.78 26.60 -12.98
C CYS A 237 -22.28 25.53 -12.02
N ARG A 238 -23.47 25.73 -11.46
CA ARG A 238 -24.20 24.70 -10.72
C ARG A 238 -25.58 24.51 -11.32
N CYS A 239 -25.94 23.25 -11.55
CA CYS A 239 -27.21 22.85 -12.10
C CYS A 239 -28.30 22.84 -11.02
N SER A 240 -29.40 23.57 -11.22
CA SER A 240 -30.51 23.60 -10.27
C SER A 240 -31.57 22.53 -10.57
N ASP A 241 -32.35 22.17 -9.55
CA ASP A 241 -33.53 21.28 -9.68
C ASP A 241 -34.61 21.84 -10.61
N THR A 242 -34.54 23.13 -10.95
CA THR A 242 -35.46 23.79 -11.89
C THR A 242 -34.96 23.78 -13.33
N GLY A 243 -33.85 23.09 -13.61
CA GLY A 243 -33.22 23.00 -14.93
C GLY A 243 -32.46 24.26 -15.35
N ALA A 244 -32.06 25.10 -14.40
CA ALA A 244 -31.28 26.31 -14.69
C ALA A 244 -29.83 26.14 -14.24
N ALA A 245 -28.87 26.47 -15.11
CA ALA A 245 -27.47 26.60 -14.73
C ALA A 245 -27.23 27.98 -14.11
N SER A 246 -26.67 28.00 -12.90
CA SER A 246 -26.26 29.23 -12.22
C SER A 246 -24.74 29.29 -12.16
N CYS A 247 -24.15 30.19 -12.95
CA CYS A 247 -22.70 30.32 -13.08
C CYS A 247 -22.14 31.50 -12.30
N THR A 248 -20.90 31.36 -11.81
CA THR A 248 -20.10 32.50 -11.39
C THR A 248 -19.89 33.46 -12.58
N LYS A 249 -19.58 34.72 -12.29
CA LYS A 249 -19.34 35.77 -13.31
C LYS A 249 -18.04 36.51 -13.03
N MET A 250 -16.96 35.76 -12.91
CA MET A 250 -15.63 36.32 -12.88
C MET A 250 -15.15 36.65 -14.30
N ALA A 251 -14.34 37.70 -14.41
CA ALA A 251 -13.72 38.05 -15.67
C ALA A 251 -12.68 36.98 -16.02
N CYS A 252 -12.92 36.24 -17.10
CA CYS A 252 -11.94 35.27 -17.57
C CYS A 252 -10.71 35.97 -18.17
N PRO A 253 -9.51 35.40 -17.98
CA PRO A 253 -8.33 35.83 -18.72
C PRO A 253 -8.62 35.86 -20.23
N PRO A 254 -8.02 36.78 -21.00
CA PRO A 254 -8.16 36.77 -22.45
C PRO A 254 -7.65 35.42 -22.97
N LYS A 255 -8.56 34.66 -23.59
CA LYS A 255 -8.23 33.46 -24.34
C LYS A 255 -7.27 33.93 -25.43
N GLU A 256 -5.97 33.68 -25.29
CA GLU A 256 -5.03 33.98 -26.37
C GLU A 256 -5.46 33.13 -27.56
N GLU A 257 -6.17 33.75 -28.49
CA GLU A 257 -6.40 33.17 -29.80
C GLU A 257 -5.02 32.86 -30.34
N ALA A 258 -4.77 31.57 -30.57
CA ALA A 258 -3.57 31.06 -31.20
C ALA A 258 -3.39 31.74 -32.56
N THR A 259 -2.75 32.90 -32.53
CA THR A 259 -2.30 33.60 -33.71
C THR A 259 -1.13 32.79 -34.21
N THR A 260 -1.36 32.14 -35.35
CA THR A 260 -0.36 31.42 -36.11
C THR A 260 0.81 32.36 -36.43
N MET A 261 1.84 32.34 -35.60
CA MET A 261 3.19 32.75 -36.00
C MET A 261 4.03 31.49 -36.06
N ASN A 262 4.64 31.26 -37.22
CA ASN A 262 5.72 30.31 -37.42
C ASN A 262 6.81 30.60 -36.38
N VAL A 263 6.78 29.86 -35.27
CA VAL A 263 7.94 29.65 -34.41
C VAL A 263 8.46 28.29 -34.80
N GLU A 264 9.73 28.26 -35.21
CA GLU A 264 10.43 27.02 -35.47
C GLU A 264 10.25 26.09 -34.27
N LYS A 265 9.86 24.85 -34.60
CA LYS A 265 9.58 23.76 -33.68
C LYS A 265 10.80 23.48 -32.79
N THR A 266 10.86 24.14 -31.65
CA THR A 266 11.54 23.64 -30.46
C THR A 266 10.47 23.40 -29.40
N THR A 267 9.96 22.17 -29.40
CA THR A 267 9.05 21.65 -28.39
C THR A 267 9.80 21.50 -27.08
N THR A 268 9.86 22.55 -26.27
CA THR A 268 10.11 22.39 -24.82
C THR A 268 8.75 22.13 -24.19
N MET A 269 8.49 20.86 -23.85
CA MET A 269 7.38 20.50 -22.97
C MET A 269 7.50 21.36 -21.70
N ALA A 270 6.45 22.08 -21.33
CA ALA A 270 6.45 22.82 -20.06
C ALA A 270 6.61 21.81 -18.92
N ALA A 271 7.48 22.12 -17.94
CA ALA A 271 7.76 21.21 -16.84
C ALA A 271 6.51 21.04 -15.95
N PRO A 272 6.23 19.83 -15.43
CA PRO A 272 5.15 19.60 -14.49
C PRO A 272 5.38 20.38 -13.19
N CYS A 273 4.29 20.69 -12.48
CA CYS A 273 4.35 21.29 -11.15
C CYS A 273 4.45 20.18 -10.10
N LEU A 274 5.26 20.39 -9.07
CA LEU A 274 5.31 19.49 -7.91
C LEU A 274 4.45 20.07 -6.80
N VAL A 275 3.31 19.45 -6.53
CA VAL A 275 2.36 19.88 -5.49
C VAL A 275 2.23 18.76 -4.47
N ASN A 276 2.67 18.99 -3.22
CA ASN A 276 2.64 18.01 -2.14
C ASN A 276 3.25 16.63 -2.51
N GLY A 277 4.30 16.63 -3.33
CA GLY A 277 4.97 15.42 -3.80
C GLY A 277 4.32 14.74 -5.01
N LEU A 278 3.21 15.25 -5.53
CA LEU A 278 2.55 14.77 -6.74
C LEU A 278 2.94 15.62 -7.96
N GLU A 279 3.26 14.98 -9.08
CA GLU A 279 3.53 15.64 -10.35
C GLU A 279 2.22 15.97 -11.08
N ILE A 280 1.90 17.26 -11.19
CA ILE A 280 0.74 17.79 -11.90
C ILE A 280 1.17 18.30 -13.27
N GLN A 281 0.50 17.87 -14.33
CA GLN A 281 0.88 18.28 -15.69
C GLN A 281 0.50 19.75 -15.92
N THR A 282 1.30 20.45 -16.73
CA THR A 282 1.00 21.85 -17.07
C THR A 282 -0.40 21.98 -17.68
N GLY A 283 -1.23 22.84 -17.09
CA GLY A 283 -2.61 23.06 -17.46
C GLY A 283 -3.63 22.26 -16.65
N GLU A 284 -3.21 21.30 -15.82
CA GLU A 284 -4.11 20.58 -14.91
C GLU A 284 -4.45 21.42 -13.69
N THR A 285 -5.66 21.22 -13.17
CA THR A 285 -6.17 21.89 -11.98
C THR A 285 -6.11 21.01 -10.76
N TYR A 286 -5.75 21.56 -9.61
CA TYR A 286 -5.70 20.88 -8.32
C TYR A 286 -6.27 21.76 -7.21
N LEU A 287 -6.69 21.14 -6.10
CA LEU A 287 -7.15 21.86 -4.91
C LEU A 287 -5.95 22.40 -4.13
N ALA A 288 -5.95 23.70 -3.83
CA ALA A 288 -4.92 24.36 -3.06
C ALA A 288 -4.92 23.87 -1.60
N ALA A 289 -3.79 24.04 -0.90
CA ALA A 289 -3.63 23.63 0.50
C ALA A 289 -4.61 24.31 1.46
N ASP A 290 -5.25 25.42 1.06
CA ASP A 290 -6.30 26.07 1.84
C ASP A 290 -7.67 25.39 1.75
N GLY A 291 -7.77 24.26 1.03
CA GLY A 291 -8.96 23.42 0.96
C GLY A 291 -10.14 24.02 0.19
N CYS A 292 -10.01 25.21 -0.38
CA CYS A 292 -11.11 25.90 -1.05
C CYS A 292 -10.71 26.53 -2.40
N ASN A 293 -9.47 26.98 -2.54
CA ASN A 293 -9.01 27.55 -3.79
C ASN A 293 -8.58 26.46 -4.76
N THR A 294 -8.89 26.64 -6.04
CA THR A 294 -8.41 25.74 -7.10
C THR A 294 -7.27 26.43 -7.83
N CYS A 295 -6.17 25.71 -8.01
CA CYS A 295 -4.97 26.18 -8.72
C CYS A 295 -4.82 25.47 -10.05
N THR A 296 -4.26 26.15 -11.04
CA THR A 296 -3.88 25.56 -12.34
C THR A 296 -2.37 25.56 -12.45
N CYS A 297 -1.79 24.37 -12.69
CA CYS A 297 -0.36 24.20 -12.87
C CYS A 297 0.13 24.99 -14.09
N SER A 298 0.99 25.98 -13.84
CA SER A 298 1.47 26.90 -14.88
C SER A 298 2.78 26.47 -15.54
N GLY A 299 3.49 25.54 -14.91
CA GLY A 299 4.73 24.91 -15.38
C GLY A 299 5.98 25.82 -15.34
N GLY A 300 7.11 25.21 -14.97
CA GLY A 300 8.39 25.92 -14.79
C GLY A 300 8.39 26.89 -13.60
N ASP A 301 9.12 28.00 -13.71
CA ASP A 301 9.28 28.98 -12.61
C ASP A 301 8.08 29.96 -12.45
N LYS A 302 6.97 29.74 -13.15
CA LYS A 302 5.81 30.63 -13.05
C LYS A 302 4.93 30.23 -11.86
N PRO A 303 4.45 31.18 -11.04
CA PRO A 303 3.53 30.87 -9.96
C PRO A 303 2.21 30.33 -10.54
N ASP A 304 1.67 29.31 -9.88
CA ASP A 304 0.41 28.69 -10.28
C ASP A 304 -0.76 29.68 -10.16
N ALA A 305 -1.67 29.58 -11.11
CA ALA A 305 -2.83 30.45 -11.18
C ALA A 305 -3.93 29.88 -10.28
N CYS A 306 -4.07 30.43 -9.08
CA CYS A 306 -5.08 30.02 -8.11
C CYS A 306 -6.28 30.96 -8.07
N THR A 307 -7.47 30.41 -7.80
CA THR A 307 -8.61 31.22 -7.38
C THR A 307 -8.28 31.94 -6.07
N LEU A 308 -8.85 33.12 -5.88
CA LEU A 308 -8.71 33.90 -4.64
C LEU A 308 -10.08 34.05 -3.99
N MET A 309 -10.69 32.92 -3.64
CA MET A 309 -11.87 32.91 -2.81
C MET A 309 -11.43 33.19 -1.38
N ALA A 310 -12.17 34.06 -0.70
CA ALA A 310 -12.10 34.12 0.75
C ALA A 310 -12.67 32.80 1.27
N CYS A 311 -11.80 31.84 1.56
CA CYS A 311 -12.19 30.60 2.21
C CYS A 311 -12.86 30.99 3.53
N GLU A 312 -14.18 30.83 3.59
CA GLU A 312 -14.89 30.94 4.85
C GLU A 312 -14.31 29.82 5.71
N PRO A 313 -13.82 30.10 6.94
CA PRO A 313 -13.27 29.05 7.77
C PRO A 313 -14.36 28.00 7.92
N CYS A 314 -14.15 26.84 7.29
CA CYS A 314 -15.02 25.69 7.46
C CYS A 314 -15.11 25.42 8.97
N ALA A 315 -16.22 24.88 9.45
CA ALA A 315 -16.21 24.32 10.79
C ALA A 315 -15.06 23.29 10.83
N THR A 316 -14.17 23.43 11.81
CA THR A 316 -12.97 22.60 11.89
C THR A 316 -13.03 21.63 13.05
N CYS A 317 -12.41 20.48 12.85
CA CYS A 317 -11.94 19.63 13.92
C CYS A 317 -10.44 19.87 14.11
N ASP A 318 -10.00 19.97 15.36
CA ASP A 318 -8.59 20.15 15.73
C ASP A 318 -8.17 18.89 16.49
N ASP A 319 -7.15 18.19 15.99
CA ASP A 319 -6.60 16.99 16.62
C ASP A 319 -5.35 17.26 17.48
N GLY A 320 -5.03 18.54 17.70
CA GLY A 320 -3.88 19.02 18.45
C GLY A 320 -2.64 19.29 17.59
N SER A 321 -2.63 18.88 16.31
CA SER A 321 -1.52 19.10 15.37
C SER A 321 -1.93 19.90 14.14
N GLU A 322 -3.13 19.66 13.62
CA GLU A 322 -3.63 20.27 12.38
C GLU A 322 -5.16 20.46 12.43
N THR A 323 -5.70 21.28 11.52
CA THR A 323 -7.14 21.59 11.45
C THR A 323 -7.77 21.05 10.18
N TYR A 324 -8.88 20.32 10.34
CA TYR A 324 -9.57 19.59 9.27
C TYR A 324 -11.00 20.09 9.09
N CYS A 325 -11.50 20.13 7.86
CA CYS A 325 -12.86 20.58 7.58
C CYS A 325 -13.91 19.50 7.88
N VAL A 326 -15.11 19.94 8.30
CA VAL A 326 -16.28 19.06 8.40
C VAL A 326 -16.50 18.27 7.10
N GLY A 327 -16.66 16.95 7.25
CA GLY A 327 -16.83 16.01 6.14
C GLY A 327 -15.52 15.35 5.69
N GLU A 328 -14.37 15.85 6.11
CA GLU A 328 -13.08 15.23 5.80
C GLU A 328 -12.81 14.01 6.68
N SER A 329 -12.15 13.02 6.07
CA SER A 329 -11.48 11.94 6.76
C SER A 329 -9.98 12.17 6.73
N TYR A 330 -9.31 12.03 7.86
CA TYR A 330 -7.89 12.35 8.03
C TYR A 330 -7.19 11.37 8.97
N LEU A 331 -5.86 11.30 8.91
CA LEU A 331 -5.04 10.49 9.81
C LEU A 331 -4.80 11.29 11.10
N SER A 332 -5.11 10.71 12.25
CA SER A 332 -4.94 11.33 13.56
C SER A 332 -3.45 11.55 13.87
N SER A 333 -3.17 12.53 14.72
CA SER A 333 -1.84 12.79 15.29
C SER A 333 -1.15 11.61 15.99
N ASP A 334 -1.85 10.52 16.27
CA ASP A 334 -1.26 9.25 16.74
C ASP A 334 -0.63 8.38 15.62
N GLY A 335 -0.73 8.82 14.37
CA GLY A 335 -0.08 8.22 13.21
C GLY A 335 -0.72 6.93 12.69
N CYS A 336 -1.84 6.46 13.27
CA CYS A 336 -2.48 5.23 12.82
C CYS A 336 -4.00 5.26 12.78
N ASN A 337 -4.65 6.07 13.61
CA ASN A 337 -6.11 6.11 13.66
C ASN A 337 -6.66 7.06 12.61
N THR A 338 -7.70 6.64 11.89
CA THR A 338 -8.39 7.50 10.93
C THR A 338 -9.57 8.18 11.62
N CYS A 339 -9.63 9.50 11.50
CA CYS A 339 -10.70 10.34 12.03
C CYS A 339 -11.59 10.87 10.92
N SER A 340 -12.87 11.08 11.23
CA SER A 340 -13.79 11.84 10.38
C SER A 340 -14.32 13.05 11.13
N CYS A 341 -14.24 14.22 10.52
CA CYS A 341 -14.69 15.47 11.12
C CYS A 341 -16.20 15.66 10.96
N SER A 342 -16.94 15.69 12.06
CA SER A 342 -18.41 15.84 12.05
C SER A 342 -18.86 17.30 12.10
N GLU A 343 -20.08 17.59 11.63
CA GLU A 343 -20.70 18.93 11.60
C GLU A 343 -20.70 19.69 12.95
N ASN A 344 -20.50 18.99 14.07
CA ASN A 344 -20.42 19.59 15.40
C ASN A 344 -18.98 19.91 15.84
N GLY A 345 -17.99 19.82 14.96
CA GLY A 345 -16.57 20.04 15.28
C GLY A 345 -15.95 18.92 16.12
N LEU A 346 -16.56 17.73 16.12
CA LEU A 346 -16.05 16.56 16.83
C LEU A 346 -15.47 15.55 15.84
N SER A 347 -14.28 15.06 16.15
CA SER A 347 -13.62 13.98 15.41
C SER A 347 -14.12 12.63 15.90
N ALA A 348 -14.64 11.82 14.98
CA ALA A 348 -14.94 10.42 15.23
C ALA A 348 -13.79 9.59 14.67
N CYS A 349 -12.93 9.07 15.55
CA CYS A 349 -11.74 8.32 15.15
C CYS A 349 -11.90 6.82 15.34
N THR A 350 -11.21 6.05 14.52
CA THR A 350 -10.97 4.63 14.81
C THR A 350 -10.19 4.51 16.10
N MET A 351 -10.38 3.40 16.82
CA MET A 351 -9.72 3.13 18.10
C MET A 351 -8.86 1.89 17.97
N MET A 352 -7.91 1.92 17.03
CA MET A 352 -6.92 0.89 16.84
C MET A 352 -5.71 1.20 17.73
N ALA A 353 -5.11 0.15 18.29
CA ALA A 353 -3.86 0.28 19.01
C ALA A 353 -2.76 0.65 18.00
N CYS A 354 -2.29 1.89 18.07
CA CYS A 354 -1.18 2.32 17.25
C CYS A 354 0.10 1.62 17.70
N PRO A 355 0.94 1.13 16.77
CA PRO A 355 2.30 0.74 17.11
C PRO A 355 2.99 1.93 17.78
N PRO A 356 3.91 1.70 18.73
CA PRO A 356 4.64 2.78 19.37
C PRO A 356 5.30 3.63 18.28
N VAL A 357 4.91 4.90 18.21
CA VAL A 357 5.61 5.89 17.38
C VAL A 357 7.02 5.92 17.96
N GLU A 358 7.98 5.31 17.24
CA GLU A 358 9.38 5.52 17.51
C GLU A 358 9.62 7.01 17.32
N SER A 359 9.56 7.77 18.42
CA SER A 359 10.01 9.14 18.45
C SER A 359 11.42 9.13 17.89
N GLU A 360 11.62 9.80 16.77
CA GLU A 360 12.95 9.95 16.19
C GLU A 360 13.94 10.32 17.28
N PRO A 361 15.08 9.61 17.39
CA PRO A 361 16.09 10.00 18.34
C PRO A 361 16.59 11.39 17.95
N GLU A 362 16.29 12.38 18.80
CA GLU A 362 16.98 13.67 18.85
C GLU A 362 18.47 13.39 19.10
N ASN A 363 19.20 13.11 18.02
CA ASN A 363 20.65 13.07 17.80
C ASN A 363 20.94 12.02 16.70
N LEU A 364 20.62 12.35 15.44
CA LEU A 364 21.20 11.63 14.32
C LEU A 364 22.71 11.93 14.30
N PRO A 365 23.59 10.91 14.22
CA PRO A 365 24.94 11.15 13.74
C PRO A 365 24.83 11.63 12.28
N GLU A 366 25.71 12.55 11.91
CA GLU A 366 25.87 13.13 10.57
C GLU A 366 25.48 12.14 9.46
N VAL A 367 24.45 12.49 8.65
CA VAL A 367 23.94 11.64 7.57
C VAL A 367 25.11 11.25 6.69
N ALA A 368 25.46 9.96 6.68
CA ALA A 368 26.63 9.48 5.98
C ALA A 368 26.39 9.54 4.47
N THR A 369 26.83 10.60 3.78
CA THR A 369 26.70 10.71 2.33
C THR A 369 27.90 10.09 1.61
N CYS A 370 27.69 9.59 0.39
CA CYS A 370 28.78 9.19 -0.50
C CYS A 370 29.06 10.32 -1.48
N VAL A 371 30.33 10.69 -1.67
CA VAL A 371 30.72 11.69 -2.67
C VAL A 371 31.46 11.02 -3.82
N VAL A 372 30.80 10.94 -4.97
CA VAL A 372 31.32 10.24 -6.14
C VAL A 372 31.47 11.23 -7.28
N LEU A 373 32.71 11.46 -7.72
CA LEU A 373 33.07 12.46 -8.74
C LEU A 373 32.53 13.89 -8.43
N GLY A 374 32.34 14.21 -7.14
CA GLY A 374 31.84 15.51 -6.69
C GLY A 374 30.32 15.63 -6.62
N VAL A 375 29.58 14.56 -6.85
CA VAL A 375 28.13 14.47 -6.63
C VAL A 375 27.87 13.76 -5.32
N GLU A 376 27.01 14.33 -4.48
CA GLU A 376 26.61 13.74 -3.20
C GLU A 376 25.42 12.80 -3.40
N TYR A 377 25.52 11.60 -2.83
CA TYR A 377 24.49 10.59 -2.81
C TYR A 377 24.11 10.26 -1.37
N SER A 378 22.81 10.15 -1.12
CA SER A 378 22.26 9.68 0.15
C SER A 378 22.46 8.16 0.26
N VAL A 379 22.61 7.63 1.49
CA VAL A 379 22.69 6.17 1.70
C VAL A 379 21.51 5.47 1.05
N GLY A 380 21.77 4.43 0.28
CA GLY A 380 20.77 3.68 -0.47
C GLY A 380 20.51 4.21 -1.90
N GLU A 381 20.98 5.42 -2.25
CA GLU A 381 20.88 5.89 -3.63
C GLU A 381 21.80 5.11 -4.56
N THR A 382 21.30 4.88 -5.78
CA THR A 382 22.06 4.18 -6.82
C THR A 382 22.61 5.15 -7.86
N TYR A 383 23.82 4.87 -8.35
CA TYR A 383 24.49 5.68 -9.35
C TYR A 383 25.31 4.81 -10.31
N VAL A 384 25.57 5.34 -11.52
CA VAL A 384 26.42 4.65 -12.51
C VAL A 384 27.89 4.91 -12.16
N ALA A 385 28.66 3.85 -12.01
CA ALA A 385 30.08 3.89 -11.71
C ALA A 385 30.87 4.60 -12.83
N ALA A 386 32.09 5.04 -12.51
CA ALA A 386 32.95 5.77 -13.44
C ALA A 386 33.34 4.96 -14.70
N ASP A 387 33.17 3.63 -14.67
CA ASP A 387 33.34 2.75 -15.83
C ASP A 387 32.17 2.81 -16.84
N GLY A 388 31.11 3.54 -16.52
CA GLY A 388 30.00 3.85 -17.41
C GLY A 388 28.99 2.72 -17.60
N CYS A 389 29.11 1.60 -16.89
CA CYS A 389 28.15 0.50 -17.02
C CYS A 389 27.79 -0.22 -15.71
N ASN A 390 28.68 -0.20 -14.71
CA ASN A 390 28.36 -0.77 -13.41
C ASN A 390 27.49 0.21 -12.62
N THR A 391 26.61 -0.33 -11.77
CA THR A 391 25.70 0.45 -10.92
C THR A 391 26.08 0.20 -9.47
N CYS A 392 26.27 1.26 -8.71
CA CYS A 392 26.66 1.22 -7.31
C CYS A 392 25.55 1.76 -6.42
N THR A 393 25.46 1.24 -5.20
CA THR A 393 24.57 1.75 -4.16
C THR A 393 25.41 2.39 -3.06
N CYS A 394 25.12 3.66 -2.72
CA CYS A 394 25.80 4.40 -1.67
C CYS A 394 25.60 3.68 -0.32
N SER A 395 26.69 3.26 0.31
CA SER A 395 26.64 2.51 1.58
C SER A 395 26.88 3.39 2.81
N GLY A 396 27.40 4.61 2.61
CA GLY A 396 27.69 5.58 3.67
C GLY A 396 28.97 5.27 4.47
N GLY A 397 29.67 6.32 4.91
CA GLY A 397 30.85 6.20 5.79
C GLY A 397 32.11 5.71 5.09
N ASP A 398 32.96 4.97 5.81
CA ASP A 398 34.21 4.38 5.27
C ASP A 398 34.00 3.04 4.54
N ALA A 399 32.75 2.55 4.48
CA ALA A 399 32.43 1.30 3.78
C ALA A 399 32.47 1.50 2.25
N PRO A 400 33.04 0.57 1.49
CA PRO A 400 33.01 0.66 0.03
C PRO A 400 31.59 0.46 -0.50
N ASP A 401 31.20 1.26 -1.48
CA ASP A 401 29.89 1.16 -2.12
C ASP A 401 29.70 -0.21 -2.80
N ALA A 402 28.48 -0.74 -2.69
CA ALA A 402 28.12 -2.03 -3.29
C ALA A 402 27.83 -1.83 -4.78
N CYS A 403 28.76 -2.26 -5.64
CA CYS A 403 28.64 -2.13 -7.09
C CYS A 403 28.37 -3.47 -7.79
N THR A 404 27.61 -3.42 -8.89
CA THR A 404 27.55 -4.53 -9.84
C THR A 404 28.92 -4.71 -10.50
N MET A 405 29.26 -5.96 -10.87
CA MET A 405 30.55 -6.33 -11.44
C MET A 405 30.35 -6.96 -12.82
N MET A 406 29.89 -6.14 -13.77
CA MET A 406 29.74 -6.50 -15.17
C MET A 406 30.97 -6.06 -15.97
N ALA A 407 31.32 -6.85 -16.99
CA ALA A 407 32.37 -6.48 -17.91
C ALA A 407 31.88 -5.35 -18.83
N CYS A 408 32.30 -4.12 -18.56
CA CYS A 408 31.94 -2.97 -19.39
C CYS A 408 32.63 -3.04 -20.75
N PRO A 409 31.90 -2.84 -21.87
CA PRO A 409 32.53 -2.74 -23.18
C PRO A 409 33.42 -1.50 -23.24
N GLU A 410 34.65 -1.64 -23.72
CA GLU A 410 35.58 -0.52 -23.87
C GLU A 410 34.99 0.56 -24.79
N ILE A 411 34.80 1.77 -24.27
CA ILE A 411 34.36 2.92 -25.06
C ILE A 411 35.54 3.38 -25.93
N PRO A 412 35.46 3.34 -27.27
CA PRO A 412 36.56 3.78 -28.13
C PRO A 412 36.76 5.29 -27.97
N THR A 413 38.02 5.69 -27.79
CA THR A 413 38.40 7.11 -27.67
C THR A 413 38.25 7.85 -29.00
N PRO A 414 38.09 9.19 -29.00
CA PRO A 414 37.80 9.98 -30.20
C PRO A 414 38.87 9.95 -31.31
N ASP A 415 40.03 9.34 -31.08
CA ASP A 415 41.15 9.31 -32.00
C ASP A 415 41.02 8.25 -33.12
N ASP A 416 40.01 7.36 -33.06
CA ASP A 416 39.85 6.26 -34.03
C ASP A 416 38.81 6.51 -35.15
N ALA A 417 38.31 7.74 -35.32
CA ALA A 417 37.40 8.06 -36.43
C ALA A 417 38.17 8.41 -37.73
N PRO A 418 37.98 7.68 -38.85
CA PRO A 418 38.53 8.10 -40.14
C PRO A 418 37.77 9.34 -40.65
N GLY A 419 38.52 10.38 -41.04
CA GLY A 419 38.00 11.69 -41.43
C GLY A 419 37.08 11.67 -42.66
N PRO A 420 36.30 12.76 -42.88
CA PRO A 420 35.23 12.76 -43.87
C PRO A 420 35.77 12.93 -45.30
N GLU A 421 35.46 11.98 -46.18
CA GLU A 421 35.66 12.14 -47.62
C GLU A 421 34.59 13.06 -48.22
N VAL A 422 35.06 14.10 -48.91
CA VAL A 422 34.26 15.06 -49.67
C VAL A 422 33.84 14.42 -51.00
N MET A 423 32.53 14.16 -51.19
CA MET A 423 32.00 13.74 -52.48
C MET A 423 31.27 14.89 -53.18
N LYS A 424 31.86 15.36 -54.29
CA LYS A 424 31.28 16.35 -55.23
C LYS A 424 30.18 15.70 -56.07
N THR A 425 29.13 16.48 -56.35
CA THR A 425 28.03 16.11 -57.25
C THR A 425 28.39 16.35 -58.72
N ASN A 426 27.91 15.48 -59.61
CA ASN A 426 27.15 15.77 -60.85
C ASN A 426 27.38 14.72 -61.95
N GLY A 427 26.28 14.26 -62.58
CA GLY A 427 26.24 13.97 -64.02
C GLY A 427 25.83 12.57 -64.47
N ASP A 428 24.52 12.36 -64.64
CA ASP A 428 23.81 11.64 -65.74
C ASP A 428 24.13 10.17 -66.13
N PRO A 429 23.14 9.45 -66.72
CA PRO A 429 22.94 7.99 -66.59
C PRO A 429 23.14 7.25 -67.94
N PRO A 430 22.41 6.16 -68.27
CA PRO A 430 22.36 4.79 -67.75
C PRO A 430 22.77 3.77 -68.83
N VAL A 431 23.20 2.54 -68.51
CA VAL A 431 23.15 1.43 -69.49
C VAL A 431 22.97 0.08 -68.79
N GLU A 432 21.92 -0.64 -69.21
CA GLU A 432 21.63 -2.05 -68.94
C GLU A 432 22.71 -2.97 -69.50
N ASP A 433 23.00 -4.11 -68.87
CA ASP A 433 22.83 -5.38 -69.60
C ASP A 433 22.77 -6.59 -68.66
N ASP A 434 21.94 -7.50 -69.12
CA ASP A 434 21.60 -8.85 -68.74
C ASP A 434 22.83 -9.77 -68.65
N THR A 435 22.77 -10.80 -67.80
CA THR A 435 23.00 -12.22 -68.18
C THR A 435 23.18 -13.15 -66.97
N THR A 436 22.12 -13.91 -66.71
CA THR A 436 22.07 -15.38 -66.56
C THR A 436 23.31 -16.18 -66.06
N SER A 437 23.07 -16.99 -65.01
CA SER A 437 23.05 -18.48 -65.03
C SER A 437 23.85 -19.20 -63.94
N GLY A 438 23.23 -20.24 -63.35
CA GLY A 438 23.81 -21.29 -62.51
C GLY A 438 23.25 -21.31 -61.08
N ALA A 439 22.09 -21.91 -60.79
CA ALA A 439 21.86 -23.36 -60.57
C ALA A 439 22.94 -23.94 -59.62
N ILE A 440 22.70 -24.65 -58.52
CA ILE A 440 21.69 -25.63 -58.08
C ILE A 440 21.95 -25.77 -56.56
N SER A 441 20.98 -25.87 -55.66
CA SER A 441 20.54 -27.17 -55.16
C SER A 441 19.33 -27.00 -54.25
N ALA A 442 18.33 -27.84 -54.48
CA ALA A 442 17.08 -27.91 -53.76
C ALA A 442 17.20 -28.78 -52.51
N SER A 443 16.45 -28.42 -51.46
CA SER A 443 15.70 -29.41 -50.70
C SER A 443 14.41 -28.78 -50.19
N VAL A 444 13.32 -29.31 -50.73
CA VAL A 444 11.92 -28.98 -50.52
C VAL A 444 11.42 -29.58 -49.21
N GLY A 445 10.62 -28.82 -48.47
CA GLY A 445 9.70 -29.30 -47.44
C GLY A 445 8.38 -28.54 -47.55
N LEU A 446 7.38 -29.21 -48.12
CA LEU A 446 6.07 -28.71 -48.54
C LEU A 446 5.14 -28.28 -47.38
N SER A 447 4.35 -27.22 -47.68
CA SER A 447 2.89 -27.04 -47.48
C SER A 447 2.27 -27.22 -46.07
N ALA A 448 1.35 -26.37 -45.61
CA ALA A 448 0.15 -25.97 -46.33
C ALA A 448 -0.44 -24.60 -45.92
N ILE A 449 -1.02 -23.98 -46.94
CA ILE A 449 -1.86 -22.79 -46.96
C ILE A 449 -3.29 -23.18 -46.59
N VAL A 450 -3.97 -22.37 -45.75
CA VAL A 450 -5.39 -22.06 -45.94
C VAL A 450 -5.56 -20.55 -45.74
N ALA A 451 -5.81 -19.85 -46.84
CA ALA A 451 -6.32 -18.49 -46.88
C ALA A 451 -7.77 -18.54 -47.38
N ILE A 452 -8.65 -17.80 -46.70
CA ILE A 452 -9.93 -17.29 -47.21
C ILE A 452 -9.98 -15.86 -46.65
N GLY A 453 -9.71 -14.79 -47.40
CA GLY A 453 -10.63 -14.17 -48.36
C GLY A 453 -11.65 -13.30 -47.62
N SER A 454 -11.29 -12.08 -47.18
CA SER A 454 -11.62 -10.79 -47.83
C SER A 454 -13.13 -10.53 -48.02
N PHE A 455 -13.67 -9.45 -47.44
CA PHE A 455 -14.58 -8.53 -48.13
C PHE A 455 -14.61 -7.13 -47.48
N LEU A 456 -14.54 -6.13 -48.37
CA LEU A 456 -14.65 -4.69 -48.17
C LEU A 456 -16.08 -4.22 -47.82
N GLY A 457 -16.18 -2.99 -47.30
CA GLY A 457 -17.32 -2.07 -47.48
C GLY A 457 -17.73 -1.40 -46.17
N ALA A 458 -17.28 -0.20 -45.82
CA ALA A 458 -17.68 1.12 -46.33
C ALA A 458 -19.15 1.52 -46.06
N ALA A 459 -19.28 2.69 -45.42
CA ALA A 459 -20.35 3.69 -45.52
C ALA A 459 -21.48 3.75 -44.47
N ILE A 460 -21.47 4.87 -43.73
CA ILE A 460 -22.57 5.83 -43.53
C ILE A 460 -23.84 5.33 -42.81
N TYR A 461 -24.02 5.75 -41.55
CA TYR A 461 -25.07 6.73 -41.19
C TYR A 461 -24.70 7.45 -39.89
#